data_AF-A0A9J7N9H6-F1
#
_entry.id   AF-A0A9J7N9H6-F1
#
_cell.length_a   1.000
_cell.length_b   1.000
_cell.length_c   1.000
_cell.angle_alpha   90.00
_cell.angle_beta   90.00
_cell.angle_gamma   90.00
#
_symmetry.space_group_name_H-M   'P 1'
#
loop_
_entity.id
_entity.type
_entity.pdbx_description
1 polymer ?
#
loop_
_entity_poly.entity_id
_entity_poly.type
_entity_poly.pdbx_seq_one_letter_code
_entity_poly.pdbx_strand_id
1 'polypeptide(L)'
;MNTMKTGKLCQSWSSQTPHVHGLKPSAYPTSGLEHDFCRNPDHQSGVWCFTTDPGERWEFCDVPACETTFACWSNPLQLSCPTGQTVFIDYAKYDRTATPVCPCRPCDADCRAANSLAVLKGACEGLQECTIRTSGYVSGDPCHVRHMYLEPTYRCVTVTPVRDDQLEDLVTKYAPKIWLAKGERYKPSSVDFHLENVAVHDGHKVYSSNASTLPTCSESCHMSTTGWRRSDEDSLPFFHGEEIGPTRQPPVYAIVRPINSITTDIFYWMFYPYNGPDPACPGLWSLWGTCMGGMRGVLRHVGDWEHMTLRLVGGHPRSIFINPAYKHEGTYNWDPASRTYRKGAVAVQTEGTHPILYSAADSHNLWATPGDHYYKRRLIPDSHILDITSNGTAWDTWKNVTFTKYLPDGGYTGSWTWLNYKGRWGDRKVTTVNCLFADSAC
;
A
#
# COMPACT_ATOMS: atom_id res chain seq x y z
N MET A 1 31.29 -0.27 -3.97
CA MET A 1 31.54 1.06 -3.38
C MET A 1 33.02 1.38 -3.48
N ASN A 2 33.36 2.63 -3.77
CA ASN A 2 34.72 3.16 -3.96
C ASN A 2 34.94 4.46 -3.15
N THR A 3 34.11 4.69 -2.13
CA THR A 3 34.10 5.93 -1.34
C THR A 3 34.53 5.67 0.11
N MET A 4 35.35 6.56 0.64
CA MET A 4 35.90 6.48 2.00
C MET A 4 35.03 7.21 3.02
N LYS A 5 35.30 7.03 4.32
CA LYS A 5 34.58 7.72 5.41
C LYS A 5 34.72 9.23 5.33
N THR A 6 35.83 9.73 4.79
CA THR A 6 36.05 11.15 4.50
C THR A 6 35.43 11.63 3.18
N GLY A 7 34.77 10.77 2.41
CA GLY A 7 34.18 11.09 1.10
C GLY A 7 35.16 11.06 -0.08
N LYS A 8 36.42 10.71 0.15
CA LYS A 8 37.45 10.54 -0.89
C LYS A 8 37.20 9.30 -1.74
N LEU A 9 37.75 9.30 -2.96
CA LEU A 9 37.67 8.17 -3.89
C LEU A 9 38.89 7.26 -3.76
N CYS A 10 38.66 5.96 -3.95
CA CYS A 10 39.70 4.97 -4.02
C CYS A 10 40.61 5.16 -5.24
N GLN A 11 41.92 5.04 -5.02
CA GLN A 11 42.88 4.75 -6.09
C GLN A 11 42.63 3.33 -6.60
N SER A 12 42.68 3.13 -7.92
CA SER A 12 42.57 1.79 -8.50
C SER A 12 43.71 0.88 -8.05
N TRP A 13 43.40 -0.39 -7.74
CA TRP A 13 44.38 -1.40 -7.33
C TRP A 13 45.43 -1.75 -8.40
N SER A 14 45.20 -1.40 -9.66
CA SER A 14 46.20 -1.51 -10.73
C SER A 14 47.06 -0.25 -10.88
N SER A 15 46.60 0.90 -10.36
CA SER A 15 47.33 2.17 -10.40
C SER A 15 48.50 2.15 -9.42
N GLN A 16 49.56 2.89 -9.75
CA GLN A 16 50.74 3.08 -8.89
C GLN A 16 50.94 4.56 -8.52
N THR A 17 49.88 5.35 -8.63
CA THR A 17 49.88 6.78 -8.32
C THR A 17 48.52 7.17 -7.74
N PRO A 18 48.47 8.00 -6.68
CA PRO A 18 49.61 8.59 -5.95
C PRO A 18 50.43 7.59 -5.12
N HIS A 19 49.83 6.47 -4.70
CA HIS A 19 50.50 5.50 -3.82
C HIS A 19 51.04 4.31 -4.60
N VAL A 20 52.35 4.09 -4.52
CA VAL A 20 52.99 2.86 -5.02
C VAL A 20 52.75 1.74 -4.01
N HIS A 21 52.33 0.57 -4.50
CA HIS A 21 52.01 -0.58 -3.65
C HIS A 21 52.16 -1.92 -4.37
N GLY A 22 52.40 -2.99 -3.59
CA GLY A 22 52.54 -4.37 -4.08
C GLY A 22 51.22 -5.13 -4.26
N LEU A 23 50.11 -4.65 -3.70
CA LEU A 23 48.78 -5.27 -3.77
C LEU A 23 48.14 -5.03 -5.15
N LYS A 24 48.62 -5.73 -6.18
CA LYS A 24 48.09 -5.64 -7.55
C LYS A 24 47.26 -6.87 -7.89
N PRO A 25 46.23 -6.77 -8.76
CA PRO A 25 45.47 -7.94 -9.20
C PRO A 25 46.35 -9.05 -9.80
N SER A 26 47.47 -8.72 -10.45
CA SER A 26 48.43 -9.71 -10.97
C SER A 26 49.19 -10.48 -9.89
N ALA A 27 49.36 -9.90 -8.69
CA ALA A 27 50.04 -10.52 -7.57
C ALA A 27 49.08 -11.24 -6.61
N TYR A 28 47.81 -10.79 -6.57
CA TYR A 28 46.75 -11.33 -5.70
C TYR A 28 45.46 -11.60 -6.50
N PRO A 29 45.47 -12.60 -7.40
CA PRO A 29 44.38 -12.82 -8.36
C PRO A 29 43.07 -13.26 -7.69
N THR A 30 43.12 -13.84 -6.49
CA THR A 30 41.94 -14.31 -5.74
C THR A 30 41.37 -13.29 -4.77
N SER A 31 42.06 -12.16 -4.56
CA SER A 31 41.63 -11.11 -3.60
C SER A 31 40.65 -10.11 -4.21
N GLY A 32 40.21 -10.33 -5.45
CA GLY A 32 39.20 -9.52 -6.13
C GLY A 32 39.61 -8.06 -6.33
N LEU A 33 40.91 -7.77 -6.46
CA LEU A 33 41.49 -6.42 -6.58
C LEU A 33 41.21 -5.77 -7.95
N GLU A 34 39.94 -5.67 -8.31
CA GLU A 34 39.46 -5.11 -9.57
C GLU A 34 39.09 -3.63 -9.41
N HIS A 35 39.45 -2.82 -10.40
CA HIS A 35 39.15 -1.39 -10.46
C HIS A 35 39.59 -0.64 -9.20
N ASP A 36 38.72 0.23 -8.68
CA ASP A 36 38.88 1.12 -7.54
C ASP A 36 37.92 0.76 -6.39
N PHE A 37 37.46 -0.50 -6.33
CA PHE A 37 36.52 -0.89 -5.30
C PHE A 37 37.21 -1.20 -3.97
N CYS A 38 36.55 -0.90 -2.85
CA CYS A 38 37.05 -1.26 -1.52
C CYS A 38 37.23 -2.77 -1.35
N ARG A 39 38.36 -3.21 -0.79
CA ARG A 39 38.70 -4.63 -0.57
C ARG A 39 39.41 -4.82 0.76
N ASN A 40 39.55 -6.08 1.17
CA ASN A 40 40.28 -6.44 2.38
C ASN A 40 41.25 -7.61 2.08
N PRO A 41 42.32 -7.35 1.32
CA PRO A 41 43.26 -8.41 0.91
C PRO A 41 44.15 -8.92 2.06
N ASP A 42 44.23 -8.19 3.17
CA ASP A 42 45.15 -8.42 4.29
C ASP A 42 44.43 -8.75 5.61
N HIS A 43 43.14 -9.10 5.54
CA HIS A 43 42.33 -9.54 6.69
C HIS A 43 42.22 -8.51 7.84
N GLN A 44 42.23 -7.21 7.52
CA GLN A 44 41.94 -6.17 8.49
C GLN A 44 40.48 -6.19 8.98
N SER A 45 40.15 -5.32 9.94
CA SER A 45 38.82 -5.22 10.55
C SER A 45 37.72 -4.67 9.62
N GLY A 46 38.08 -4.19 8.43
CA GLY A 46 37.13 -3.66 7.45
C GLY A 46 37.74 -3.59 6.05
N VAL A 47 36.88 -3.30 5.06
CA VAL A 47 37.35 -3.04 3.69
C VAL A 47 37.93 -1.64 3.58
N TRP A 48 39.01 -1.53 2.84
CA TRP A 48 39.79 -0.31 2.66
C TRP A 48 40.27 -0.20 1.23
N CYS A 49 40.85 0.94 0.87
CA CYS A 49 41.56 1.12 -0.40
C CYS A 49 42.64 2.20 -0.24
N PHE A 50 43.59 2.26 -1.19
CA PHE A 50 44.52 3.38 -1.30
C PHE A 50 43.76 4.65 -1.66
N THR A 51 44.18 5.80 -1.13
CA THR A 51 43.47 7.05 -1.41
C THR A 51 44.01 7.77 -2.65
N THR A 52 43.18 8.61 -3.28
CA THR A 52 43.65 9.52 -4.33
C THR A 52 44.41 10.74 -3.78
N ASP A 53 44.54 10.89 -2.46
CA ASP A 53 45.25 11.97 -1.78
C ASP A 53 46.69 11.54 -1.43
N PRO A 54 47.73 12.22 -1.94
CA PRO A 54 49.12 11.91 -1.58
C PRO A 54 49.43 12.02 -0.08
N GLY A 55 48.67 12.80 0.68
CA GLY A 55 48.86 13.02 2.12
C GLY A 55 48.31 11.90 3.01
N GLU A 56 47.41 11.06 2.50
CA GLU A 56 46.78 9.97 3.25
C GLU A 56 46.91 8.68 2.44
N ARG A 57 47.70 7.71 2.93
CA ARG A 57 48.08 6.56 2.09
C ARG A 57 46.90 5.63 1.80
N TRP A 58 46.08 5.35 2.81
CA TRP A 58 44.93 4.46 2.71
C TRP A 58 43.89 4.87 3.74
N GLU A 59 42.64 4.51 3.49
CA GLU A 59 41.56 4.74 4.44
C GLU A 59 40.58 3.56 4.40
N PHE A 60 39.92 3.31 5.53
CA PHE A 60 38.76 2.43 5.54
C PHE A 60 37.63 3.04 4.71
N CYS A 61 36.97 2.20 3.94
CA CYS A 61 35.82 2.63 3.18
C CYS A 61 34.60 2.80 4.06
N ASP A 62 33.69 3.68 3.61
CA ASP A 62 32.37 3.80 4.22
C ASP A 62 31.44 2.71 3.66
N VAL A 63 31.72 1.47 4.05
CA VAL A 63 30.85 0.34 3.71
C VAL A 63 29.97 0.06 4.92
N PRO A 64 28.63 0.19 4.78
CA PRO A 64 27.70 -0.14 5.85
C PRO A 64 27.95 -1.57 6.32
N ALA A 65 28.08 -1.76 7.63
CA ALA A 65 28.14 -3.10 8.19
C ALA A 65 26.81 -3.82 7.91
N CYS A 66 26.88 -4.98 7.26
CA CYS A 66 25.72 -5.85 7.14
C CYS A 66 25.57 -6.66 8.43
N GLU A 67 24.39 -6.63 9.01
CA GLU A 67 23.99 -7.51 10.10
C GLU A 67 23.52 -8.84 9.53
N THR A 68 23.98 -9.93 10.14
CA THR A 68 23.51 -11.28 9.82
C THR A 68 22.93 -11.89 11.09
N THR A 69 21.74 -12.42 10.98
CA THR A 69 21.03 -13.11 12.06
C THR A 69 20.40 -14.38 11.49
N PHE A 70 19.87 -15.25 12.33
CA PHE A 70 19.15 -16.44 11.87
C PHE A 70 18.02 -16.82 12.82
N ALA A 71 17.01 -17.49 12.29
CA ALA A 71 15.97 -18.12 13.08
C ALA A 71 15.63 -19.52 12.52
N CYS A 72 15.53 -20.49 13.41
CA CYS A 72 15.08 -21.84 13.08
C CYS A 72 13.58 -21.86 12.75
N TRP A 73 13.12 -22.86 12.00
CA TRP A 73 11.76 -23.05 11.49
C TRP A 73 10.59 -22.77 12.47
N SER A 74 10.76 -22.98 13.77
CA SER A 74 9.70 -22.72 14.78
C SER A 74 9.79 -21.34 15.44
N ASN A 75 10.89 -20.63 15.23
CA ASN A 75 11.25 -19.43 15.97
C ASN A 75 11.02 -18.19 15.11
N PRO A 76 10.49 -17.09 15.69
CA PRO A 76 10.39 -15.84 14.97
C PRO A 76 11.78 -15.30 14.63
N LEU A 77 11.95 -14.84 13.40
CA LEU A 77 13.05 -13.96 13.01
C LEU A 77 12.65 -12.53 13.35
N GLN A 78 13.51 -11.81 14.06
CA GLN A 78 13.31 -10.39 14.37
C GLN A 78 14.43 -9.59 13.75
N LEU A 79 14.06 -8.58 12.97
CA LEU A 79 14.96 -7.58 12.41
C LEU A 79 14.56 -6.22 12.98
N SER A 80 15.53 -5.43 13.42
CA SER A 80 15.28 -4.09 13.93
C SER A 80 16.39 -3.14 13.53
N CYS A 81 16.03 -1.88 13.36
CA CYS A 81 16.93 -0.78 13.07
C CYS A 81 16.72 0.37 14.05
N PRO A 82 17.75 1.20 14.29
CA PRO A 82 17.62 2.40 15.10
C PRO A 82 16.54 3.37 14.59
N THR A 83 16.09 4.26 15.48
CA THR A 83 15.11 5.30 15.13
C THR A 83 15.58 6.15 13.94
N GLY A 84 14.73 6.32 12.94
CA GLY A 84 15.05 7.06 11.70
C GLY A 84 15.73 6.21 10.61
N GLN A 85 15.94 4.92 10.86
CA GLN A 85 16.44 3.96 9.88
C GLN A 85 15.43 2.84 9.61
N THR A 86 15.61 2.17 8.48
CA THR A 86 14.80 1.01 8.08
C THR A 86 15.67 -0.14 7.60
N VAL A 87 15.14 -1.35 7.72
CA VAL A 87 15.74 -2.58 7.23
C VAL A 87 15.84 -2.55 5.70
N PHE A 88 17.04 -2.75 5.17
CA PHE A 88 17.30 -3.04 3.76
C PHE A 88 17.91 -4.44 3.66
N ILE A 89 17.25 -5.35 2.92
CA ILE A 89 17.68 -6.74 2.82
C ILE A 89 18.64 -6.88 1.63
N ASP A 90 19.90 -7.17 1.90
CA ASP A 90 20.89 -7.41 0.84
C ASP A 90 20.77 -8.86 0.33
N TYR A 91 20.54 -9.82 1.24
CA TYR A 91 20.45 -11.24 0.92
C TYR A 91 19.55 -11.98 1.92
N ALA A 92 18.98 -13.11 1.48
CA ALA A 92 18.33 -14.05 2.39
C ALA A 92 18.42 -15.47 1.84
N LYS A 93 18.75 -16.42 2.70
CA LYS A 93 18.64 -17.85 2.42
C LYS A 93 17.71 -18.51 3.42
N TYR A 94 16.82 -19.34 2.92
CA TYR A 94 16.05 -20.29 3.72
C TYR A 94 16.50 -21.69 3.30
N ASP A 95 17.41 -22.26 4.08
CA ASP A 95 18.09 -23.49 3.71
C ASP A 95 18.54 -24.33 4.93
N ARG A 96 19.30 -25.38 4.63
CA ARG A 96 19.92 -26.29 5.60
C ARG A 96 21.37 -26.61 5.22
N THR A 97 22.16 -25.60 4.89
CA THR A 97 23.54 -25.78 4.37
C THR A 97 24.63 -25.77 5.45
N ALA A 98 24.35 -25.26 6.66
CA ALA A 98 25.31 -25.17 7.77
C ALA A 98 25.01 -26.16 8.91
N THR A 99 26.00 -26.95 9.31
CA THR A 99 25.87 -28.03 10.31
C THR A 99 25.66 -27.59 11.78
N PRO A 100 26.20 -26.48 12.31
CA PRO A 100 25.96 -26.09 13.70
C PRO A 100 24.68 -25.26 13.91
N VAL A 101 24.10 -24.69 12.85
CA VAL A 101 22.93 -23.82 12.92
C VAL A 101 21.66 -24.67 13.01
N CYS A 102 20.85 -24.43 14.05
CA CYS A 102 19.60 -25.15 14.34
C CYS A 102 19.77 -26.68 14.38
N PRO A 103 20.48 -27.28 15.34
CA PRO A 103 20.87 -28.70 15.32
C PRO A 103 19.70 -29.68 15.11
N CYS A 104 19.89 -30.71 14.28
CA CYS A 104 18.96 -31.84 14.18
C CYS A 104 19.65 -33.13 13.68
N ARG A 105 19.07 -34.30 13.98
CA ARG A 105 19.57 -35.63 13.58
C ARG A 105 18.40 -36.61 13.38
N PRO A 106 18.32 -37.37 12.26
CA PRO A 106 19.07 -37.24 11.00
C PRO A 106 18.42 -36.18 10.07
N CYS A 107 19.21 -35.27 9.50
CA CYS A 107 18.71 -34.20 8.63
C CYS A 107 19.74 -33.80 7.57
N ASP A 108 20.02 -34.67 6.60
CA ASP A 108 20.75 -34.24 5.41
C ASP A 108 19.77 -34.15 4.24
N ALA A 109 19.48 -32.92 3.86
CA ALA A 109 18.96 -32.59 2.55
C ALA A 109 19.56 -31.23 2.18
N ASP A 110 20.36 -31.18 1.10
CA ASP A 110 20.78 -29.93 0.47
C ASP A 110 19.53 -29.26 -0.13
N CYS A 111 18.75 -28.67 0.75
CA CYS A 111 17.47 -28.07 0.48
C CYS A 111 17.61 -26.56 0.59
N ARG A 112 17.15 -25.85 -0.45
CA ARG A 112 17.14 -24.38 -0.52
C ARG A 112 15.82 -23.91 -1.13
N ALA A 113 15.20 -22.92 -0.51
CA ALA A 113 14.08 -22.22 -1.15
C ALA A 113 14.59 -21.14 -2.11
N ALA A 114 14.08 -21.11 -3.34
CA ALA A 114 14.56 -20.21 -4.38
C ALA A 114 14.08 -18.75 -4.23
N ASN A 115 13.01 -18.50 -3.48
CA ASN A 115 12.34 -17.20 -3.40
C ASN A 115 12.51 -16.50 -2.02
N SER A 116 13.43 -16.97 -1.17
CA SER A 116 13.61 -16.42 0.19
C SER A 116 13.86 -14.91 0.20
N LEU A 117 14.72 -14.41 -0.69
CA LEU A 117 15.01 -12.97 -0.78
C LEU A 117 13.75 -12.15 -1.07
N ALA A 118 12.96 -12.56 -2.07
CA ALA A 118 11.75 -11.86 -2.47
C ALA A 118 10.69 -11.85 -1.35
N VAL A 119 10.51 -12.99 -0.68
CA VAL A 119 9.57 -13.10 0.45
C VAL A 119 10.03 -12.22 1.60
N LEU A 120 11.33 -12.20 1.94
CA LEU A 120 11.81 -11.39 3.07
C LEU A 120 11.70 -9.90 2.78
N LYS A 121 12.07 -9.50 1.56
CA LYS A 121 11.94 -8.10 1.13
C LYS A 121 10.50 -7.61 1.23
N GLY A 122 9.55 -8.37 0.68
CA GLY A 122 8.13 -8.03 0.75
C GLY A 122 7.62 -7.90 2.19
N ALA A 123 8.20 -8.66 3.12
CA ALA A 123 7.77 -8.67 4.51
C ALA A 123 8.48 -7.61 5.38
N CYS A 124 9.78 -7.40 5.21
CA CYS A 124 10.61 -6.59 6.14
C CYS A 124 11.27 -5.36 5.55
N GLU A 125 11.50 -5.28 4.24
CA GLU A 125 12.23 -4.14 3.67
C GLU A 125 11.44 -2.83 3.86
N GLY A 126 12.14 -1.78 4.28
CA GLY A 126 11.56 -0.48 4.61
C GLY A 126 10.85 -0.41 5.97
N LEU A 127 10.85 -1.48 6.78
CA LEU A 127 10.35 -1.41 8.16
C LEU A 127 11.49 -1.06 9.13
N GLN A 128 11.18 -0.30 10.17
CA GLN A 128 12.12 -0.11 11.28
C GLN A 128 12.27 -1.39 12.11
N GLU A 129 11.16 -2.12 12.30
CA GLU A 129 11.13 -3.41 12.97
C GLU A 129 10.26 -4.38 12.19
N CYS A 130 10.70 -5.63 12.08
CA CYS A 130 10.00 -6.69 11.38
C CYS A 130 10.11 -8.00 12.16
N THR A 131 8.98 -8.68 12.36
CA THR A 131 8.96 -10.03 12.93
C THR A 131 8.34 -11.00 11.93
N ILE A 132 9.09 -12.04 11.54
CA ILE A 132 8.66 -13.06 10.59
C ILE A 132 8.57 -14.41 11.28
N ARG A 133 7.44 -15.09 11.11
CA ARG A 133 7.35 -16.51 11.45
C ARG A 133 8.04 -17.32 10.36
N THR A 134 9.09 -18.03 10.72
CA THR A 134 9.85 -18.89 9.81
C THR A 134 9.09 -20.17 9.44
N SER A 135 8.09 -20.55 10.24
CA SER A 135 7.20 -21.68 9.96
C SER A 135 6.28 -21.34 8.78
N GLY A 136 6.40 -22.05 7.66
CA GLY A 136 5.59 -21.76 6.47
C GLY A 136 5.96 -20.45 5.78
N TYR A 137 7.17 -19.95 6.02
CA TYR A 137 7.71 -18.73 5.45
C TYR A 137 7.68 -18.73 3.91
N VAL A 138 8.04 -19.85 3.29
CA VAL A 138 7.88 -20.09 1.85
C VAL A 138 6.75 -21.09 1.62
N SER A 139 5.72 -20.67 0.89
CA SER A 139 4.62 -21.55 0.48
C SER A 139 5.04 -22.41 -0.72
N GLY A 140 4.66 -23.70 -0.72
CA GLY A 140 4.99 -24.64 -1.80
C GLY A 140 6.43 -25.15 -1.78
N ASP A 141 7.15 -24.96 -0.68
CA ASP A 141 8.52 -25.42 -0.50
C ASP A 141 8.60 -26.96 -0.66
N PRO A 142 9.43 -27.48 -1.60
CA PRO A 142 9.58 -28.93 -1.83
C PRO A 142 10.21 -29.66 -0.65
N CYS A 143 10.73 -28.92 0.33
CA CYS A 143 11.44 -29.47 1.46
C CYS A 143 10.52 -29.66 2.67
N HIS A 144 9.98 -30.87 2.83
CA HIS A 144 9.13 -31.27 3.95
C HIS A 144 9.87 -31.36 5.31
N VAL A 145 10.79 -30.45 5.64
CA VAL A 145 11.70 -30.53 6.79
C VAL A 145 11.39 -29.45 7.83
N ARG A 146 11.06 -29.87 9.06
CA ARG A 146 10.76 -29.03 10.24
C ARG A 146 11.98 -28.33 10.85
N HIS A 147 13.10 -28.27 10.12
CA HIS A 147 14.41 -27.91 10.67
C HIS A 147 15.20 -26.94 9.76
N MET A 148 14.56 -26.27 8.82
CA MET A 148 15.18 -25.21 8.03
C MET A 148 15.50 -24.00 8.92
N TYR A 149 16.43 -23.15 8.47
CA TYR A 149 16.67 -21.86 9.10
C TYR A 149 16.63 -20.74 8.05
N LEU A 150 16.10 -19.59 8.45
CA LEU A 150 16.13 -18.36 7.67
C LEU A 150 17.32 -17.52 8.16
N GLU A 151 18.25 -17.22 7.27
CA GLU A 151 19.40 -16.37 7.54
C GLU A 151 19.43 -15.22 6.54
N PRO A 152 19.04 -14.01 6.98
CA PRO A 152 19.23 -12.81 6.18
C PRO A 152 20.57 -12.12 6.45
N THR A 153 21.01 -11.41 5.43
CA THR A 153 21.99 -10.34 5.52
C THR A 153 21.28 -9.04 5.21
N TYR A 154 21.28 -8.11 6.16
CA TYR A 154 20.58 -6.83 6.03
C TYR A 154 21.43 -5.69 6.57
N ARG A 155 21.03 -4.46 6.26
CA ARG A 155 21.63 -3.25 6.79
C ARG A 155 20.54 -2.24 7.15
N CYS A 156 20.84 -1.37 8.10
CA CYS A 156 19.96 -0.26 8.43
C CYS A 156 20.29 0.96 7.57
N VAL A 157 19.30 1.47 6.85
CA VAL A 157 19.45 2.64 5.98
C VAL A 157 18.70 3.81 6.55
N THR A 158 19.36 4.97 6.60
CA THR A 158 18.74 6.23 7.01
C THR A 158 17.65 6.61 6.02
N VAL A 159 16.47 6.93 6.54
CA VAL A 159 15.33 7.40 5.76
C VAL A 159 15.12 8.87 6.01
N THR A 160 15.08 9.66 4.94
CA THR A 160 14.71 11.06 5.03
C THR A 160 13.20 11.18 5.24
N PRO A 161 12.73 11.81 6.34
CA PRO A 161 11.32 12.08 6.57
C PRO A 161 10.69 12.89 5.44
N VAL A 162 9.40 12.66 5.20
CA VAL A 162 8.61 13.52 4.32
C VAL A 162 8.45 14.87 4.99
N ARG A 163 8.81 15.94 4.28
CA ARG A 163 8.57 17.31 4.72
C ARG A 163 7.24 17.84 4.18
N ASP A 164 6.70 18.83 4.87
CA ASP A 164 5.43 19.46 4.52
C ASP A 164 5.42 20.06 3.10
N ASP A 165 6.53 20.64 2.66
CA ASP A 165 6.71 21.23 1.32
C ASP A 165 6.68 20.19 0.19
N GLN A 166 6.76 18.90 0.52
CA GLN A 166 6.77 17.79 -0.45
C GLN A 166 5.40 17.10 -0.56
N LEU A 167 4.46 17.41 0.32
CA LEU A 167 3.20 16.66 0.41
C LEU A 167 2.36 16.76 -0.85
N GLU A 168 2.25 17.95 -1.44
CA GLU A 168 1.48 18.16 -2.66
C GLU A 168 2.02 17.32 -3.82
N ASP A 169 3.33 17.35 -4.02
CA ASP A 169 4.01 16.55 -5.05
C ASP A 169 3.81 15.05 -4.82
N LEU A 170 3.93 14.58 -3.57
CA LEU A 170 3.78 13.16 -3.24
C LEU A 170 2.33 12.67 -3.39
N VAL A 171 1.36 13.48 -2.97
CA VAL A 171 -0.07 13.20 -3.14
C VAL A 171 -0.39 13.08 -4.63
N THR A 172 0.00 14.06 -5.44
CA THR A 172 -0.27 14.05 -6.87
C THR A 172 0.45 12.92 -7.58
N LYS A 173 1.74 12.68 -7.25
CA LYS A 173 2.58 11.63 -7.85
C LYS A 173 2.03 10.23 -7.66
N TYR A 174 1.41 9.93 -6.51
CA TYR A 174 0.96 8.57 -6.19
C TYR A 174 -0.57 8.42 -6.16
N ALA A 175 -1.34 9.45 -6.54
CA ALA A 175 -2.78 9.33 -6.68
C ALA A 175 -3.14 8.23 -7.70
N PRO A 176 -4.16 7.39 -7.43
CA PRO A 176 -4.42 6.21 -8.24
C PRO A 176 -5.10 6.54 -9.58
N LYS A 177 -4.88 5.72 -10.60
CA LYS A 177 -5.80 5.64 -11.74
C LYS A 177 -6.94 4.72 -11.39
N ILE A 178 -8.17 5.17 -11.57
CA ILE A 178 -9.36 4.35 -11.38
C ILE A 178 -9.99 4.07 -12.73
N TRP A 179 -10.20 2.80 -13.06
CA TRP A 179 -11.09 2.40 -14.15
C TRP A 179 -12.48 2.18 -13.58
N LEU A 180 -13.44 3.01 -13.98
CA LEU A 180 -14.85 2.68 -13.77
C LEU A 180 -15.24 1.54 -14.69
N ALA A 181 -16.16 0.68 -14.23
CA ALA A 181 -16.70 -0.40 -15.04
C ALA A 181 -17.32 0.13 -16.35
N LYS A 182 -17.28 -0.69 -17.41
CA LYS A 182 -17.90 -0.39 -18.69
C LYS A 182 -19.40 -0.19 -18.51
N GLY A 183 -19.87 0.99 -18.90
CA GLY A 183 -21.28 1.35 -18.77
C GLY A 183 -21.68 1.78 -17.35
N GLU A 184 -20.71 2.08 -16.47
CA GLU A 184 -21.01 2.64 -15.13
C GLU A 184 -21.92 3.86 -15.25
N ARG A 185 -23.03 3.80 -14.51
CA ARG A 185 -24.09 4.81 -14.53
C ARG A 185 -23.94 5.80 -13.39
N TYR A 186 -23.42 5.37 -12.25
CA TYR A 186 -23.29 6.15 -11.03
C TYR A 186 -21.83 6.60 -10.88
N LYS A 187 -21.52 7.77 -11.43
CA LYS A 187 -20.14 8.28 -11.48
C LYS A 187 -19.78 8.99 -10.17
N PRO A 188 -18.48 9.20 -9.88
CA PRO A 188 -18.08 9.99 -8.72
C PRO A 188 -18.47 11.46 -8.86
N SER A 189 -18.52 12.17 -7.74
CA SER A 189 -18.78 13.61 -7.70
C SER A 189 -17.98 14.30 -6.60
N SER A 190 -17.99 15.63 -6.63
CA SER A 190 -17.65 16.43 -5.45
C SER A 190 -18.67 16.25 -4.32
N VAL A 191 -18.22 16.52 -3.10
CA VAL A 191 -19.07 16.65 -1.91
C VAL A 191 -20.09 17.77 -2.11
N ASP A 192 -19.68 18.93 -2.60
CA ASP A 192 -20.58 20.06 -2.82
C ASP A 192 -21.74 19.71 -3.77
N PHE A 193 -21.44 19.03 -4.88
CA PHE A 193 -22.46 18.53 -5.81
C PHE A 193 -23.51 17.64 -5.11
N HIS A 194 -23.07 16.79 -4.18
CA HIS A 194 -24.00 15.94 -3.43
C HIS A 194 -24.84 16.73 -2.42
N LEU A 195 -24.20 17.63 -1.68
CA LEU A 195 -24.85 18.44 -0.65
C LEU A 195 -25.93 19.37 -1.22
N GLU A 196 -25.81 19.79 -2.48
CA GLU A 196 -26.87 20.55 -3.19
C GLU A 196 -28.17 19.75 -3.41
N ASN A 197 -28.12 18.42 -3.34
CA ASN A 197 -29.22 17.52 -3.71
C ASN A 197 -29.80 16.71 -2.53
N VAL A 198 -29.23 16.88 -1.34
CA VAL A 198 -29.68 16.20 -0.11
C VAL A 198 -30.09 17.22 0.96
N ALA A 199 -30.63 16.73 2.05
CA ALA A 199 -30.83 17.49 3.28
C ALA A 199 -30.41 16.65 4.48
N VAL A 200 -29.97 17.31 5.55
CA VAL A 200 -29.59 16.63 6.79
C VAL A 200 -30.79 16.52 7.72
N HIS A 201 -31.05 15.33 8.23
CA HIS A 201 -32.14 15.02 9.15
C HIS A 201 -31.58 14.56 10.49
N ASP A 202 -31.92 15.25 11.58
CA ASP A 202 -31.57 14.83 12.95
C ASP A 202 -32.68 13.99 13.63
N GLY A 203 -33.80 13.77 12.94
CA GLY A 203 -35.00 13.10 13.45
C GLY A 203 -36.14 14.04 13.87
N HIS A 204 -35.86 15.34 14.02
CA HIS A 204 -36.83 16.37 14.41
C HIS A 204 -36.85 17.56 13.44
N LYS A 205 -35.68 17.92 12.89
CA LYS A 205 -35.47 19.05 11.97
C LYS A 205 -34.78 18.60 10.70
N VAL A 206 -34.98 19.40 9.66
CA VAL A 206 -34.34 19.27 8.36
C VAL A 206 -33.45 20.50 8.18
N TYR A 207 -32.18 20.29 7.87
CA TYR A 207 -31.20 21.34 7.61
C TYR A 207 -30.80 21.30 6.15
N SER A 208 -30.61 22.47 5.53
CA SER A 208 -29.97 22.55 4.21
C SER A 208 -28.52 22.10 4.33
N SER A 209 -28.08 21.22 3.44
CA SER A 209 -26.70 20.78 3.35
C SER A 209 -25.89 21.74 2.49
N ASN A 210 -24.96 22.47 3.12
CA ASN A 210 -23.89 23.18 2.43
C ASN A 210 -22.60 22.79 3.13
N ALA A 211 -21.52 22.54 2.38
CA ALA A 211 -20.25 22.04 2.91
C ALA A 211 -19.66 22.93 4.02
N SER A 212 -19.98 24.23 4.02
CA SER A 212 -19.51 25.19 5.02
C SER A 212 -20.45 25.34 6.23
N THR A 213 -21.68 24.82 6.15
CA THR A 213 -22.71 25.02 7.20
C THR A 213 -23.38 23.71 7.62
N LEU A 214 -22.73 22.57 7.43
CA LEU A 214 -23.24 21.30 7.93
C LEU A 214 -23.45 21.39 9.45
N PRO A 215 -24.61 20.93 9.96
CA PRO A 215 -24.92 21.05 11.38
C PRO A 215 -24.00 20.15 12.21
N THR A 216 -23.65 20.62 13.41
CA THR A 216 -23.00 19.78 14.43
C THR A 216 -24.01 18.76 14.93
N CYS A 217 -23.90 17.50 14.50
CA CYS A 217 -24.72 16.42 15.01
C CYS A 217 -24.00 15.07 15.09
N SER A 218 -24.55 14.16 15.89
CA SER A 218 -24.02 12.82 16.15
C SER A 218 -24.44 11.80 15.08
N GLU A 219 -24.09 10.53 15.27
CA GLU A 219 -24.43 9.41 14.37
C GLU A 219 -25.95 9.21 14.12
N SER A 220 -26.83 9.86 14.89
CA SER A 220 -28.27 9.85 14.65
C SER A 220 -28.70 10.70 13.45
N CYS A 221 -27.85 11.61 13.00
CA CYS A 221 -28.05 12.38 11.78
C CYS A 221 -27.87 11.52 10.54
N HIS A 222 -28.68 11.78 9.52
CA HIS A 222 -28.52 11.19 8.19
C HIS A 222 -28.89 12.18 7.09
N MET A 223 -28.29 12.01 5.92
CA MET A 223 -28.69 12.71 4.70
C MET A 223 -29.75 11.92 3.95
N SER A 224 -30.73 12.61 3.36
CA SER A 224 -31.70 12.01 2.44
C SER A 224 -32.00 12.94 1.28
N THR A 225 -32.47 12.38 0.16
CA THR A 225 -32.80 13.12 -1.05
C THR A 225 -33.91 14.15 -0.82
N THR A 226 -33.73 15.38 -1.32
CA THR A 226 -34.73 16.43 -1.12
C THR A 226 -35.88 16.32 -2.12
N GLY A 227 -37.12 16.29 -1.63
CA GLY A 227 -38.31 16.54 -2.46
C GLY A 227 -38.82 15.36 -3.30
N TRP A 228 -38.33 14.13 -3.08
CA TRP A 228 -38.68 12.98 -3.90
C TRP A 228 -39.37 11.85 -3.12
N ARG A 229 -40.16 11.05 -3.84
CA ARG A 229 -40.71 9.79 -3.30
C ARG A 229 -39.66 8.70 -3.42
N ARG A 230 -39.51 7.92 -2.35
CA ARG A 230 -38.56 6.80 -2.22
C ARG A 230 -38.63 5.73 -3.32
N SER A 231 -39.71 5.69 -4.10
CA SER A 231 -39.86 4.75 -5.23
C SER A 231 -39.09 5.15 -6.48
N ASP A 232 -38.68 6.42 -6.59
CA ASP A 232 -38.11 7.00 -7.81
C ASP A 232 -36.64 7.42 -7.61
N GLU A 233 -36.11 7.15 -6.41
CA GLU A 233 -34.82 7.64 -5.94
C GLU A 233 -33.68 7.18 -6.84
N ASP A 234 -33.65 5.90 -7.24
CA ASP A 234 -32.63 5.32 -8.14
C ASP A 234 -32.64 5.87 -9.58
N SER A 235 -33.63 6.69 -9.94
CA SER A 235 -33.74 7.34 -11.25
C SER A 235 -33.33 8.82 -11.24
N LEU A 236 -32.91 9.35 -10.10
CA LEU A 236 -32.60 10.77 -9.97
C LEU A 236 -31.35 11.14 -10.77
N PRO A 237 -31.41 12.19 -11.63
CA PRO A 237 -30.29 12.58 -12.49
C PRO A 237 -28.97 12.82 -11.73
N PHE A 238 -29.02 13.34 -10.50
CA PHE A 238 -27.80 13.64 -9.75
C PHE A 238 -27.07 12.38 -9.26
N PHE A 239 -27.74 11.23 -9.13
CA PHE A 239 -27.07 9.97 -8.80
C PHE A 239 -26.10 9.51 -9.88
N HIS A 240 -26.25 10.00 -11.11
CA HIS A 240 -25.29 9.74 -12.18
C HIS A 240 -23.95 10.44 -11.99
N GLY A 241 -23.81 11.29 -10.98
CA GLY A 241 -22.55 11.95 -10.62
C GLY A 241 -22.07 12.96 -11.66
N GLU A 242 -20.78 13.26 -11.58
CA GLU A 242 -20.13 14.19 -12.50
C GLU A 242 -19.43 13.47 -13.64
N GLU A 243 -19.40 14.10 -14.81
CA GLU A 243 -18.71 13.56 -15.98
C GLU A 243 -17.18 13.56 -15.80
N ILE A 244 -16.56 12.46 -16.21
CA ILE A 244 -15.10 12.30 -16.27
C ILE A 244 -14.68 12.51 -17.73
N GLY A 245 -13.95 13.58 -17.99
CA GLY A 245 -13.51 13.96 -19.31
C GLY A 245 -12.20 14.75 -19.31
N PRO A 246 -11.71 15.15 -20.50
CA PRO A 246 -10.43 15.86 -20.60
C PRO A 246 -10.43 17.22 -19.89
N THR A 247 -11.60 17.87 -19.76
CA THR A 247 -11.75 19.21 -19.16
C THR A 247 -12.45 19.22 -17.81
N ARG A 248 -13.01 18.09 -17.37
CA ARG A 248 -13.73 17.96 -16.10
C ARG A 248 -13.36 16.65 -15.42
N GLN A 249 -12.96 16.73 -14.17
CA GLN A 249 -12.55 15.60 -13.35
C GLN A 249 -13.23 15.76 -11.99
N PRO A 250 -14.01 14.78 -11.51
CA PRO A 250 -14.48 14.77 -10.13
C PRO A 250 -13.29 14.81 -9.16
N PRO A 251 -13.39 15.51 -8.02
CA PRO A 251 -12.28 15.62 -7.09
C PRO A 251 -12.02 14.30 -6.36
N VAL A 252 -10.76 14.05 -6.06
CA VAL A 252 -10.32 13.07 -5.06
C VAL A 252 -9.81 13.80 -3.83
N TYR A 253 -10.21 13.32 -2.66
CA TYR A 253 -9.89 13.93 -1.38
C TYR A 253 -8.79 13.14 -0.68
N ALA A 254 -7.57 13.66 -0.70
CA ALA A 254 -6.43 13.06 -0.03
C ALA A 254 -6.31 13.52 1.43
N ILE A 255 -6.19 12.59 2.36
CA ILE A 255 -5.93 12.88 3.78
C ILE A 255 -4.56 12.32 4.13
N VAL A 256 -3.65 13.17 4.60
CA VAL A 256 -2.27 12.78 4.93
C VAL A 256 -2.12 12.59 6.44
N ARG A 257 -1.67 11.41 6.86
CA ARG A 257 -1.45 11.05 8.27
C ARG A 257 -0.02 10.57 8.50
N PRO A 258 0.82 11.36 9.18
CA PRO A 258 2.09 10.86 9.72
C PRO A 258 1.81 9.77 10.76
N ILE A 259 2.40 8.59 10.58
CA ILE A 259 2.29 7.47 11.52
C ILE A 259 3.44 7.51 12.54
N ASN A 260 4.65 7.84 12.06
CA ASN A 260 5.83 8.07 12.86
C ASN A 260 6.78 9.02 12.08
N SER A 261 8.03 9.18 12.53
CA SER A 261 8.98 10.11 11.91
C SER A 261 9.35 9.80 10.45
N ILE A 262 9.12 8.57 9.97
CA ILE A 262 9.50 8.13 8.63
C ILE A 262 8.36 7.50 7.84
N THR A 263 7.24 7.16 8.48
CA THR A 263 6.08 6.52 7.85
C THR A 263 4.93 7.50 7.75
N THR A 264 4.37 7.65 6.55
CA THR A 264 3.21 8.51 6.27
C THR A 264 2.18 7.73 5.48
N ASP A 265 0.93 7.75 5.93
CA ASP A 265 -0.20 7.22 5.17
C ASP A 265 -0.90 8.37 4.42
N ILE A 266 -1.31 8.11 3.18
CA ILE A 266 -2.14 8.98 2.36
C ILE A 266 -3.41 8.21 2.01
N PHE A 267 -4.55 8.68 2.50
CA PHE A 267 -5.86 8.13 2.19
C PHE A 267 -6.43 8.89 0.99
N TYR A 268 -6.63 8.22 -0.15
CA TYR A 268 -7.32 8.80 -1.31
C TYR A 268 -8.78 8.39 -1.25
N TRP A 269 -9.65 9.34 -0.89
CA TRP A 269 -11.09 9.13 -0.82
C TRP A 269 -11.78 9.57 -2.11
N MET A 270 -12.64 8.70 -2.60
CA MET A 270 -13.52 8.92 -3.75
C MET A 270 -14.95 8.92 -3.25
N PHE A 271 -15.73 9.89 -3.73
CA PHE A 271 -17.13 10.02 -3.34
C PHE A 271 -18.04 9.76 -4.53
N TYR A 272 -19.08 8.95 -4.29
CA TYR A 272 -20.15 8.68 -5.24
C TYR A 272 -21.48 9.12 -4.59
N PRO A 273 -22.32 9.91 -5.29
CA PRO A 273 -23.62 10.31 -4.75
C PRO A 273 -24.54 9.14 -4.41
N TYR A 274 -24.31 7.99 -5.05
CA TYR A 274 -25.18 6.84 -4.96
C TYR A 274 -24.43 5.55 -5.24
N ASN A 275 -24.52 4.57 -4.35
CA ASN A 275 -24.20 3.19 -4.63
C ASN A 275 -25.40 2.54 -5.33
N GLY A 276 -25.19 2.12 -6.57
CA GLY A 276 -26.18 1.45 -7.40
C GLY A 276 -26.66 0.12 -6.82
N PRO A 277 -27.70 -0.51 -7.40
CA PRO A 277 -28.28 -1.74 -6.86
C PRO A 277 -27.36 -2.94 -7.14
N ASP A 278 -26.40 -3.16 -6.25
CA ASP A 278 -25.36 -4.21 -6.34
C ASP A 278 -25.99 -5.61 -6.49
N PRO A 279 -25.62 -6.37 -7.55
CA PRO A 279 -26.04 -7.75 -7.72
C PRO A 279 -25.65 -8.64 -6.53
N ALA A 280 -26.66 -9.05 -5.75
CA ALA A 280 -26.49 -10.11 -4.75
C ALA A 280 -27.44 -11.27 -5.03
N CYS A 281 -27.11 -12.45 -4.50
CA CYS A 281 -27.98 -13.61 -4.58
C CYS A 281 -29.01 -13.61 -3.43
N PRO A 282 -30.31 -13.39 -3.69
CA PRO A 282 -31.34 -13.47 -2.67
C PRO A 282 -31.85 -14.90 -2.43
N GLY A 283 -31.49 -15.84 -3.32
CA GLY A 283 -31.92 -17.24 -3.26
C GLY A 283 -30.82 -18.19 -2.78
N LEU A 284 -31.08 -19.50 -2.86
CA LEU A 284 -30.09 -20.50 -2.49
C LEU A 284 -28.92 -20.47 -3.49
N TRP A 285 -27.69 -20.39 -2.97
CA TRP A 285 -26.51 -20.59 -3.80
C TRP A 285 -26.37 -22.07 -4.15
N SER A 286 -26.37 -22.40 -5.44
CA SER A 286 -26.29 -23.78 -5.90
C SER A 286 -24.90 -24.38 -5.71
N LEU A 287 -24.82 -25.71 -5.65
CA LEU A 287 -23.54 -26.45 -5.63
C LEU A 287 -22.71 -26.25 -6.91
N TRP A 288 -23.30 -25.70 -7.97
CA TRP A 288 -22.65 -25.42 -9.26
C TRP A 288 -22.14 -23.98 -9.38
N GLY A 289 -22.20 -23.18 -8.30
CA GLY A 289 -21.73 -21.80 -8.31
C GLY A 289 -22.69 -20.80 -8.93
N THR A 290 -24.00 -21.08 -8.93
CA THR A 290 -25.03 -20.20 -9.50
C THR A 290 -26.10 -19.81 -8.49
N CYS A 291 -26.61 -18.59 -8.58
CA CYS A 291 -27.71 -18.14 -7.73
C CYS A 291 -29.06 -18.72 -8.21
N MET A 292 -29.70 -19.56 -7.41
CA MET A 292 -31.06 -20.03 -7.71
C MET A 292 -32.04 -18.86 -7.64
N GLY A 293 -32.67 -18.52 -8.76
CA GLY A 293 -33.56 -17.35 -8.87
C GLY A 293 -32.88 -16.08 -9.40
N GLY A 294 -31.59 -16.15 -9.74
CA GLY A 294 -30.82 -15.07 -10.36
C GLY A 294 -30.32 -14.01 -9.36
N MET A 295 -29.26 -13.29 -9.75
CA MET A 295 -28.75 -12.15 -9.00
C MET A 295 -29.76 -11.00 -9.06
N ARG A 296 -29.98 -10.30 -7.94
CA ARG A 296 -30.85 -9.14 -7.83
C ARG A 296 -30.14 -7.98 -7.15
N GLY A 297 -30.40 -6.78 -7.63
CA GLY A 297 -29.90 -5.55 -7.04
C GLY A 297 -30.61 -5.22 -5.73
N VAL A 298 -29.95 -5.49 -4.59
CA VAL A 298 -30.58 -5.39 -3.26
C VAL A 298 -29.86 -4.43 -2.31
N LEU A 299 -28.59 -4.13 -2.55
CA LEU A 299 -27.82 -3.17 -1.77
C LEU A 299 -27.68 -1.88 -2.57
N ARG A 300 -28.24 -0.78 -2.05
CA ARG A 300 -28.19 0.54 -2.67
C ARG A 300 -28.22 1.61 -1.58
N HIS A 301 -27.46 2.67 -1.68
CA HIS A 301 -27.53 3.75 -0.70
C HIS A 301 -27.11 5.09 -1.29
N VAL A 302 -27.67 6.14 -0.71
CA VAL A 302 -27.27 7.52 -0.96
C VAL A 302 -25.95 7.78 -0.26
N GLY A 303 -25.02 8.43 -0.94
CA GLY A 303 -23.70 8.76 -0.42
C GLY A 303 -22.83 7.52 -0.20
N ASP A 304 -21.75 7.44 -0.95
CA ASP A 304 -20.86 6.29 -0.97
C ASP A 304 -19.40 6.73 -1.03
N TRP A 305 -18.58 6.15 -0.16
CA TRP A 305 -17.21 6.54 0.08
C TRP A 305 -16.30 5.33 -0.09
N GLU A 306 -15.46 5.40 -1.11
CA GLU A 306 -14.45 4.40 -1.40
C GLU A 306 -13.06 4.97 -1.17
N HIS A 307 -12.10 4.14 -0.79
CA HIS A 307 -10.73 4.64 -0.63
C HIS A 307 -9.63 3.63 -0.92
N MET A 308 -8.49 4.19 -1.31
CA MET A 308 -7.19 3.51 -1.29
C MET A 308 -6.30 4.21 -0.25
N THR A 309 -5.66 3.43 0.62
CA THR A 309 -4.60 3.95 1.49
C THR A 309 -3.24 3.63 0.90
N LEU A 310 -2.41 4.64 0.65
CA LEU A 310 -1.00 4.47 0.32
C LEU A 310 -0.16 4.67 1.57
N ARG A 311 0.74 3.73 1.86
CA ARG A 311 1.78 3.89 2.87
C ARG A 311 3.10 4.25 2.21
N LEU A 312 3.67 5.35 2.65
CA LEU A 312 5.02 5.80 2.32
C LEU A 312 5.98 5.53 3.48
N VAL A 313 7.21 5.17 3.12
CA VAL A 313 8.38 5.19 4.01
C VAL A 313 9.38 6.16 3.41
N GLY A 314 9.60 7.28 4.11
CA GLY A 314 10.14 8.49 3.49
C GLY A 314 9.25 8.90 2.32
N GLY A 315 9.84 9.31 1.19
CA GLY A 315 9.12 9.66 -0.04
C GLY A 315 8.77 8.48 -0.96
N HIS A 316 8.94 7.23 -0.51
CA HIS A 316 8.84 6.04 -1.35
C HIS A 316 7.67 5.13 -0.98
N PRO A 317 7.00 4.51 -1.96
CA PRO A 317 5.87 3.62 -1.71
C PRO A 317 6.33 2.35 -1.00
N ARG A 318 5.60 1.96 0.03
CA ARG A 318 5.81 0.70 0.75
C ARG A 318 4.67 -0.28 0.51
N SER A 319 3.44 0.21 0.52
CA SER A 319 2.27 -0.61 0.29
C SER A 319 1.06 0.24 -0.04
N ILE A 320 0.05 -0.38 -0.65
CA ILE A 320 -1.30 0.14 -0.68
C ILE A 320 -2.24 -0.81 0.07
N PHE A 321 -3.31 -0.28 0.63
CA PHE A 321 -4.43 -1.03 1.17
C PHE A 321 -5.69 -0.62 0.41
N ILE A 322 -6.46 -1.62 0.02
CA ILE A 322 -7.79 -1.48 -0.57
C ILE A 322 -8.75 -2.41 0.18
N ASN A 323 -9.99 -1.98 0.33
CA ASN A 323 -11.02 -2.71 1.04
C ASN A 323 -12.23 -3.06 0.14
N PRO A 324 -12.10 -3.97 -0.84
CA PRO A 324 -13.26 -4.35 -1.64
C PRO A 324 -14.28 -5.22 -0.88
N ALA A 325 -13.85 -6.01 0.12
CA ALA A 325 -14.69 -6.90 0.93
C ALA A 325 -13.89 -7.75 1.94
N TYR A 326 -14.48 -8.09 3.09
CA TYR A 326 -13.94 -8.88 4.23
C TYR A 326 -12.84 -9.94 3.96
N LYS A 327 -12.90 -10.74 2.89
CA LYS A 327 -11.89 -11.78 2.58
C LYS A 327 -10.84 -11.35 1.55
N HIS A 328 -11.13 -10.30 0.79
CA HIS A 328 -10.29 -9.78 -0.28
C HIS A 328 -9.60 -8.48 0.10
N GLU A 329 -10.00 -7.86 1.23
CA GLU A 329 -9.27 -6.77 1.87
C GLU A 329 -7.80 -7.14 1.97
N GLY A 330 -6.93 -6.19 1.68
CA GLY A 330 -5.57 -6.39 2.08
C GLY A 330 -4.58 -5.40 1.55
N THR A 331 -3.43 -5.53 2.19
CA THR A 331 -2.23 -4.79 1.86
C THR A 331 -1.51 -5.45 0.70
N TYR A 332 -1.24 -4.67 -0.34
CA TYR A 332 -0.38 -5.03 -1.45
C TYR A 332 0.96 -4.32 -1.25
N ASN A 333 2.05 -5.09 -1.14
CA ASN A 333 3.38 -4.56 -0.88
C ASN A 333 4.03 -4.09 -2.17
N TRP A 334 4.74 -2.97 -2.12
CA TRP A 334 5.50 -2.47 -3.27
C TRP A 334 6.62 -3.45 -3.65
N ASP A 335 6.62 -3.87 -4.91
CA ASP A 335 7.69 -4.65 -5.53
C ASP A 335 8.48 -3.73 -6.47
N PRO A 336 9.71 -3.31 -6.09
CA PRO A 336 10.51 -2.41 -6.91
C PRO A 336 11.01 -3.07 -8.20
N ALA A 337 11.11 -4.40 -8.26
CA ALA A 337 11.62 -5.11 -9.43
C ALA A 337 10.59 -5.10 -10.57
N SER A 338 9.32 -5.38 -10.28
CA SER A 338 8.26 -5.28 -11.28
C SER A 338 7.53 -3.92 -11.29
N ARG A 339 7.83 -3.04 -10.34
CA ARG A 339 7.17 -1.73 -10.17
C ARG A 339 5.64 -1.85 -10.01
N THR A 340 5.21 -2.81 -9.21
CA THR A 340 3.79 -3.10 -8.94
C THR A 340 3.55 -3.31 -7.45
N TYR A 341 2.31 -3.23 -6.97
CA TYR A 341 1.98 -3.65 -5.61
C TYR A 341 1.44 -5.08 -5.62
N ARG A 342 1.98 -5.97 -4.78
CA ARG A 342 1.68 -7.42 -4.83
C ARG A 342 1.11 -7.96 -3.52
N LYS A 343 0.18 -8.89 -3.65
CA LYS A 343 -0.35 -9.75 -2.58
C LYS A 343 -0.45 -11.18 -3.13
N GLY A 344 0.53 -12.01 -2.79
CA GLY A 344 0.68 -13.34 -3.41
C GLY A 344 0.90 -13.22 -4.93
N ALA A 345 0.11 -13.98 -5.70
CA ALA A 345 0.15 -13.93 -7.17
C ALA A 345 -0.59 -12.72 -7.77
N VAL A 346 -1.40 -12.01 -6.97
CA VAL A 346 -2.19 -10.86 -7.44
C VAL A 346 -1.32 -9.60 -7.39
N ALA A 347 -1.42 -8.79 -8.44
CA ALA A 347 -0.67 -7.54 -8.56
C ALA A 347 -1.57 -6.39 -9.00
N VAL A 348 -1.51 -5.28 -8.26
CA VAL A 348 -1.98 -3.97 -8.70
C VAL A 348 -0.90 -3.38 -9.60
N GLN A 349 -1.26 -3.20 -10.88
CA GLN A 349 -0.39 -2.63 -11.90
C GLN A 349 -0.16 -1.13 -11.64
N THR A 350 0.83 -0.54 -12.29
CA THR A 350 1.08 0.90 -12.23
C THR A 350 1.15 1.53 -13.62
N GLU A 351 0.69 2.77 -13.71
CA GLU A 351 0.96 3.68 -14.83
C GLU A 351 1.93 4.74 -14.32
N GLY A 352 3.22 4.60 -14.65
CA GLY A 352 4.27 5.45 -14.08
C GLY A 352 4.43 5.22 -12.57
N THR A 353 3.89 6.14 -11.76
CA THR A 353 3.84 6.05 -10.28
C THR A 353 2.42 5.85 -9.75
N HIS A 354 1.41 5.87 -10.61
CA HIS A 354 0.00 5.78 -10.25
C HIS A 354 -0.44 4.32 -10.17
N PRO A 355 -0.90 3.82 -9.00
CA PRO A 355 -1.54 2.51 -8.90
C PRO A 355 -2.80 2.46 -9.77
N ILE A 356 -3.02 1.35 -10.49
CA ILE A 356 -4.21 1.14 -11.32
C ILE A 356 -5.20 0.25 -10.58
N LEU A 357 -6.35 0.80 -10.22
CA LEU A 357 -7.46 0.08 -9.58
C LEU A 357 -8.70 0.10 -10.45
N TYR A 358 -9.62 -0.82 -10.18
CA TYR A 358 -10.87 -0.97 -10.91
C TYR A 358 -12.03 -0.82 -9.94
N SER A 359 -12.89 0.17 -10.17
CA SER A 359 -14.12 0.35 -9.41
C SER A 359 -15.19 -0.57 -9.99
N ALA A 360 -15.83 -1.32 -9.10
CA ALA A 360 -16.88 -2.26 -9.45
C ALA A 360 -18.14 -1.54 -9.96
N ALA A 361 -18.83 -2.19 -10.90
CA ALA A 361 -20.08 -1.67 -11.42
C ALA A 361 -21.12 -1.54 -10.31
N ASP A 362 -21.77 -0.37 -10.21
CA ASP A 362 -22.80 -0.02 -9.22
C ASP A 362 -22.30 0.05 -7.75
N SER A 363 -21.49 -0.92 -7.27
CA SER A 363 -21.03 -1.02 -5.87
C SER A 363 -19.77 -0.21 -5.56
N HIS A 364 -19.05 0.23 -6.60
CA HIS A 364 -17.83 1.04 -6.58
C HIS A 364 -16.59 0.50 -5.85
N ASN A 365 -16.72 -0.57 -5.08
CA ASN A 365 -15.62 -1.30 -4.44
C ASN A 365 -14.37 -1.36 -5.33
N LEU A 366 -13.22 -1.11 -4.73
CA LEU A 366 -11.95 -1.03 -5.45
C LEU A 366 -11.22 -2.38 -5.52
N TRP A 367 -10.94 -2.83 -6.75
CA TRP A 367 -10.25 -4.09 -7.02
C TRP A 367 -8.91 -3.92 -7.73
N ALA A 368 -8.03 -4.88 -7.51
CA ALA A 368 -6.69 -4.92 -8.11
C ALA A 368 -6.70 -5.31 -9.60
N THR A 369 -7.71 -6.06 -10.04
CA THR A 369 -7.79 -6.64 -11.38
C THR A 369 -9.18 -6.46 -11.97
N PRO A 370 -9.32 -6.37 -13.31
CA PRO A 370 -10.62 -6.43 -13.96
C PRO A 370 -11.20 -7.86 -13.88
N GLY A 371 -12.50 -7.98 -14.11
CA GLY A 371 -13.24 -9.25 -14.11
C GLY A 371 -14.28 -9.34 -13.00
N ASP A 372 -14.76 -10.57 -12.83
CA ASP A 372 -15.82 -10.93 -11.90
C ASP A 372 -15.24 -11.32 -10.54
N HIS A 373 -15.69 -10.67 -9.48
CA HIS A 373 -15.20 -10.90 -8.12
C HIS A 373 -16.32 -11.35 -7.19
N TYR A 374 -16.28 -12.61 -6.78
CA TYR A 374 -17.26 -13.19 -5.87
C TYR A 374 -16.81 -13.13 -4.41
N TYR A 375 -17.69 -12.68 -3.52
CA TYR A 375 -17.42 -12.61 -2.09
C TYR A 375 -18.70 -12.66 -1.23
N LYS A 376 -18.51 -12.69 0.10
CA LYS A 376 -19.60 -12.71 1.10
C LYS A 376 -19.46 -11.55 2.08
N ARG A 377 -20.55 -10.82 2.38
CA ARG A 377 -20.56 -9.78 3.43
C ARG A 377 -20.80 -10.37 4.82
N ARG A 378 -20.04 -9.88 5.80
CA ARG A 378 -20.09 -10.33 7.21
C ARG A 378 -21.47 -10.17 7.87
N LEU A 379 -22.23 -9.14 7.48
CA LEU A 379 -23.49 -8.75 8.13
C LEU A 379 -24.73 -9.43 7.53
N ILE A 380 -24.60 -10.16 6.42
CA ILE A 380 -25.70 -10.86 5.76
C ILE A 380 -25.28 -12.30 5.49
N PRO A 381 -25.61 -13.25 6.38
CA PRO A 381 -25.39 -14.68 6.16
C PRO A 381 -25.93 -15.09 4.78
N ASP A 382 -25.16 -15.86 4.03
CA ASP A 382 -25.48 -16.35 2.67
C ASP A 382 -25.64 -15.30 1.55
N SER A 383 -25.19 -14.06 1.78
CA SER A 383 -25.05 -13.07 0.69
C SER A 383 -23.86 -13.42 -0.22
N HIS A 384 -24.14 -14.05 -1.36
CA HIS A 384 -23.17 -14.13 -2.45
C HIS A 384 -23.28 -12.84 -3.28
N ILE A 385 -22.24 -12.01 -3.24
CA ILE A 385 -22.16 -10.74 -3.97
C ILE A 385 -21.19 -10.90 -5.14
N LEU A 386 -21.47 -10.21 -6.24
CA LEU A 386 -20.64 -10.18 -7.44
C LEU A 386 -20.32 -8.73 -7.79
N ASP A 387 -19.05 -8.37 -7.64
CA ASP A 387 -18.53 -7.14 -8.21
C ASP A 387 -18.02 -7.41 -9.63
N ILE A 388 -18.47 -6.61 -10.60
CA ILE A 388 -18.01 -6.69 -11.99
C ILE A 388 -17.13 -5.48 -12.27
N THR A 389 -15.87 -5.74 -12.60
CA THR A 389 -14.89 -4.68 -12.86
C THR A 389 -14.37 -4.76 -14.29
N SER A 390 -14.10 -3.61 -14.92
CA SER A 390 -13.56 -3.59 -16.28
C SER A 390 -12.88 -2.26 -16.60
N ASN A 391 -12.18 -2.21 -17.73
CA ASN A 391 -11.52 -1.02 -18.26
C ASN A 391 -12.51 -0.13 -19.04
N GLY A 392 -13.50 0.44 -18.34
CA GLY A 392 -14.48 1.36 -18.90
C GLY A 392 -13.94 2.79 -18.99
N THR A 393 -14.45 3.67 -18.15
CA THR A 393 -14.04 5.08 -18.13
C THR A 393 -12.79 5.25 -17.28
N ALA A 394 -11.73 5.82 -17.84
CA ALA A 394 -10.51 6.13 -17.11
C ALA A 394 -10.67 7.42 -16.29
N TRP A 395 -10.38 7.33 -14.99
CA TRP A 395 -10.30 8.46 -14.08
C TRP A 395 -8.87 8.61 -13.57
N ASP A 396 -8.17 9.59 -14.16
CA ASP A 396 -6.82 9.96 -13.78
C ASP A 396 -6.88 10.94 -12.58
N THR A 397 -6.98 10.39 -11.36
CA THR A 397 -7.36 11.19 -10.17
C THR A 397 -6.39 12.32 -9.84
N TRP A 398 -5.11 12.21 -10.23
CA TRP A 398 -4.10 13.25 -10.05
C TRP A 398 -4.41 14.54 -10.82
N LYS A 399 -5.35 14.52 -11.79
CA LYS A 399 -5.80 15.72 -12.49
C LYS A 399 -6.69 16.62 -11.64
N ASN A 400 -7.28 16.08 -10.57
CA ASN A 400 -8.08 16.85 -9.60
C ASN A 400 -8.03 16.18 -8.22
N VAL A 401 -6.84 16.15 -7.62
CA VAL A 401 -6.66 15.71 -6.23
C VAL A 401 -6.39 16.92 -5.36
N THR A 402 -7.09 17.02 -4.24
CA THR A 402 -6.84 18.02 -3.19
C THR A 402 -6.47 17.31 -1.91
N PHE A 403 -5.66 17.93 -1.05
CA PHE A 403 -5.31 17.29 0.21
C PHE A 403 -5.42 18.17 1.45
N THR A 404 -5.57 17.50 2.58
CA THR A 404 -5.42 18.08 3.92
C THR A 404 -4.67 17.12 4.83
N LYS A 405 -4.17 17.63 5.95
CA LYS A 405 -3.59 16.79 7.00
C LYS A 405 -4.71 16.20 7.85
N TYR A 406 -4.50 14.98 8.33
CA TYR A 406 -5.41 14.32 9.25
C TYR A 406 -5.47 15.05 10.59
N LEU A 407 -6.67 15.48 10.97
CA LEU A 407 -6.99 16.07 12.27
C LEU A 407 -7.99 15.15 13.00
N PRO A 408 -7.54 14.35 14.00
CA PRO A 408 -8.39 13.36 14.66
C PRO A 408 -9.59 13.98 15.38
N ASP A 409 -9.39 15.14 15.99
CA ASP A 409 -10.41 15.85 16.76
C ASP A 409 -11.29 16.77 15.90
N GLY A 410 -11.10 16.76 14.57
CA GLY A 410 -11.72 17.70 13.64
C GLY A 410 -11.01 19.07 13.64
N GLY A 411 -11.77 20.14 13.47
CA GLY A 411 -11.23 21.50 13.33
C GLY A 411 -10.85 21.87 11.89
N TYR A 412 -11.39 21.15 10.92
CA TYR A 412 -11.20 21.48 9.51
C TYR A 412 -11.88 22.82 9.17
N THR A 413 -11.25 23.61 8.30
CA THR A 413 -11.74 24.93 7.88
C THR A 413 -11.74 25.07 6.36
N GLY A 414 -12.36 26.14 5.84
CA GLY A 414 -12.43 26.41 4.41
C GLY A 414 -13.16 25.29 3.65
N SER A 415 -12.59 24.87 2.51
CA SER A 415 -13.14 23.80 1.66
C SER A 415 -13.15 22.41 2.31
N TRP A 416 -12.54 22.25 3.50
CA TRP A 416 -12.49 20.99 4.24
C TRP A 416 -13.45 20.94 5.42
N THR A 417 -14.23 22.02 5.67
CA THR A 417 -15.13 22.12 6.84
C THR A 417 -16.11 20.96 6.95
N TRP A 418 -16.52 20.37 5.83
CA TRP A 418 -17.42 19.21 5.78
C TRP A 418 -16.86 17.95 6.45
N LEU A 419 -15.53 17.79 6.57
CA LEU A 419 -14.90 16.68 7.30
C LEU A 419 -15.20 16.72 8.82
N ASN A 420 -15.70 17.85 9.33
CA ASN A 420 -16.19 17.94 10.71
C ASN A 420 -17.55 17.24 10.92
N TYR A 421 -18.28 16.92 9.84
CA TYR A 421 -19.55 16.23 9.93
C TYR A 421 -19.37 14.79 10.44
N LYS A 422 -20.12 14.43 11.49
CA LYS A 422 -20.08 13.10 12.13
C LYS A 422 -21.37 12.29 11.94
N GLY A 423 -22.32 12.80 11.17
CA GLY A 423 -23.54 12.08 10.81
C GLY A 423 -23.33 11.15 9.61
N ARG A 424 -24.40 10.47 9.20
CA ARG A 424 -24.38 9.57 8.03
C ARG A 424 -24.59 10.35 6.74
N TRP A 425 -23.78 10.05 5.72
CA TRP A 425 -23.91 10.62 4.37
C TRP A 425 -25.06 10.04 3.55
N GLY A 426 -25.79 9.09 4.12
CA GLY A 426 -26.88 8.38 3.48
C GLY A 426 -28.03 8.05 4.40
N ASP A 427 -29.11 7.58 3.78
CA ASP A 427 -30.41 7.28 4.39
C ASP A 427 -30.35 6.39 5.65
N ARG A 428 -31.19 6.71 6.64
CA ARG A 428 -31.29 5.99 7.92
C ARG A 428 -31.65 4.49 7.81
N LYS A 429 -32.31 4.08 6.72
CA LYS A 429 -32.94 2.75 6.59
C LYS A 429 -32.20 1.78 5.67
N VAL A 430 -31.11 2.19 5.02
CA VAL A 430 -30.32 1.28 4.19
C VAL A 430 -28.92 1.14 4.79
N THR A 431 -28.82 0.14 5.67
CA THR A 431 -27.61 -0.43 6.30
C THR A 431 -27.09 0.15 7.63
N THR A 432 -26.66 -0.81 8.43
CA THR A 432 -26.15 -0.78 9.80
C THR A 432 -24.71 -0.31 9.93
N VAL A 433 -24.18 0.40 8.92
CA VAL A 433 -22.77 0.79 8.89
C VAL A 433 -22.66 2.29 9.17
N ASN A 434 -22.09 2.64 10.32
CA ASN A 434 -21.65 3.99 10.62
C ASN A 434 -20.30 4.18 9.92
N CYS A 435 -20.25 4.88 8.79
CA CYS A 435 -18.97 5.27 8.20
C CYS A 435 -18.54 6.63 8.78
N LEU A 436 -17.58 6.61 9.69
CA LEU A 436 -16.79 7.77 10.07
C LEU A 436 -15.54 7.78 9.17
N PHE A 437 -15.07 8.97 8.77
CA PHE A 437 -13.87 9.23 7.95
C PHE A 437 -12.54 8.65 8.48
N ALA A 438 -12.55 7.79 9.48
CA ALA A 438 -11.39 7.21 10.14
C ALA A 438 -11.47 5.70 10.38
N ASP A 439 -12.56 5.01 10.00
CA ASP A 439 -12.67 3.57 10.20
C ASP A 439 -12.34 2.82 8.91
N SER A 440 -11.22 2.09 8.91
CA SER A 440 -10.74 1.24 7.80
C SER A 440 -11.60 -0.01 7.57
N ALA A 441 -12.83 0.00 8.07
CA ALA A 441 -13.81 -1.09 8.03
C ALA A 441 -15.14 -0.67 7.38
N CYS A 442 -15.16 0.50 6.73
CA CYS A 442 -15.81 0.69 5.44
C CYS A 442 -14.66 0.62 4.40
#